data_AF-A0A2W6A1Y0-F1
#
_entry.id   AF-A0A2W6A1Y0-F1
#
_cell.length_a   1.000
_cell.length_b   1.000
_cell.length_c   1.000
_cell.angle_alpha   90.00
_cell.angle_beta   90.00
_cell.angle_gamma   90.00
#
_symmetry.space_group_name_H-M   'P 1'
#
loop_
_entity.id
_entity.type
_entity.pdbx_description
1 polymer ?
#
loop_
_entity_poly.entity_id
_entity_poly.type
_entity_poly.pdbx_seq_one_letter_code
_entity_poly.pdbx_strand_id
1 'polypeptide(L)'
;WQQHATAMNEAWARKSRTQVAPIRQWMLANAPEFHRSTDNVFYMFSGPDFLYASIFYPVANGYILAGLEPVGNVPDILQLPADMFANDLLALRNSMNSILRFQYFITKDMRSDLGRGNISGTLPILYVFLARLGYTINDVTRVTSPAEGVRITFSGGEQPQTLWYFKTDLSGGNSAFLRWCAARGPGLSLLKAASFLMHSSGFSGVKNFLLQNSRVIIQDDSGIPLRDFPKGWTVNCYGRYVPHKEEFAKYYQADLAAIYAQNPPPPPLGFAFGYHWQRDAGLLMLATPQPRAPLRAVPVEQ
;
A
#
# COMPACT_ATOMS: atom_id res chain seq x y z
N TRP A 1 6.04 6.31 28.50
CA TRP A 1 5.00 6.25 27.46
C TRP A 1 4.41 7.61 27.06
N GLN A 2 4.22 8.57 27.99
CA GLN A 2 3.64 9.90 27.67
C GLN A 2 4.39 10.66 26.57
N GLN A 3 5.73 10.69 26.62
CA GLN A 3 6.55 11.32 25.56
C GLN A 3 6.36 10.67 24.19
N HIS A 4 6.21 9.34 24.14
CA HIS A 4 5.89 8.62 22.91
C HIS A 4 4.51 9.03 22.38
N ALA A 5 3.50 9.08 23.27
CA ALA A 5 2.14 9.49 22.90
C ALA A 5 2.09 10.91 22.34
N THR A 6 2.74 11.90 22.98
CA THR A 6 2.81 13.28 22.49
C THR A 6 3.44 13.36 21.11
N ALA A 7 4.61 12.74 20.92
CA ALA A 7 5.31 12.77 19.63
C ALA A 7 4.48 12.12 18.51
N MET A 8 3.84 10.98 18.79
CA MET A 8 2.97 10.30 17.83
C MET A 8 1.70 11.11 17.52
N ASN A 9 1.14 11.82 18.51
CA ASN A 9 -0.01 12.71 18.31
C ASN A 9 0.32 13.87 17.37
N GLU A 10 1.45 14.54 17.57
CA GLU A 10 1.90 15.62 16.70
C GLU A 10 2.16 15.15 15.27
N ALA A 11 2.88 14.02 15.12
CA ALA A 11 3.17 13.43 13.82
C ALA A 11 1.89 13.02 13.08
N TRP A 12 0.95 12.40 13.78
CA TRP A 12 -0.33 11.99 13.21
C TRP A 12 -1.23 13.16 12.85
N ALA A 13 -1.30 14.21 13.67
CA ALA A 13 -2.09 15.40 13.37
C ALA A 13 -1.61 16.06 12.06
N ARG A 14 -0.28 16.11 11.86
CA ARG A 14 0.33 16.58 10.63
C ARG A 14 -0.03 15.69 9.44
N LYS A 15 0.24 14.38 9.55
CA LYS A 15 -0.07 13.38 8.50
C LYS A 15 -1.55 13.39 8.13
N SER A 16 -2.44 13.54 9.10
CA SER A 16 -3.89 13.58 8.88
C SER A 16 -4.29 14.76 7.99
N ARG A 17 -3.74 15.95 8.27
CA ARG A 17 -4.03 17.17 7.50
C ARG A 17 -3.37 17.18 6.12
N THR A 18 -2.13 16.70 6.02
CA THR A 18 -1.35 16.84 4.78
C THR A 18 -1.52 15.68 3.80
N GLN A 19 -2.02 14.53 4.27
CA GLN A 19 -2.07 13.29 3.48
C GLN A 19 -3.43 12.60 3.59
N VAL A 20 -3.86 12.23 4.80
CA VAL A 20 -5.09 11.42 4.97
C VAL A 20 -6.32 12.12 4.40
N ALA A 21 -6.58 13.36 4.81
CA ALA A 21 -7.76 14.09 4.35
C ALA A 21 -7.71 14.41 2.84
N PRO A 22 -6.60 14.95 2.28
CA PRO A 22 -6.49 15.16 0.83
C PRO A 22 -6.69 13.91 -0.02
N ILE A 23 -6.12 12.76 0.38
CA ILE A 23 -6.27 11.51 -0.40
C ILE A 23 -7.72 11.04 -0.38
N ARG A 24 -8.39 11.06 0.78
CA ARG A 24 -9.82 10.69 0.89
C ARG A 24 -10.69 11.58 0.03
N GLN A 25 -10.48 12.90 0.09
CA GLN A 25 -11.21 13.85 -0.75
C GLN A 25 -10.98 13.59 -2.23
N TRP A 26 -9.73 13.33 -2.63
CA TRP A 26 -9.39 13.00 -4.01
C TRP A 26 -10.06 11.70 -4.48
N MET A 27 -10.03 10.65 -3.67
CA MET A 27 -10.67 9.37 -3.99
C MET A 27 -12.18 9.52 -4.13
N LEU A 28 -12.84 10.26 -3.25
CA LEU A 28 -14.27 10.54 -3.34
C LEU A 28 -14.65 11.32 -4.61
N ALA A 29 -13.75 12.17 -5.11
CA ALA A 29 -13.99 12.97 -6.31
C ALA A 29 -13.65 12.24 -7.62
N ASN A 30 -12.61 11.39 -7.63
CA ASN A 30 -12.05 10.81 -8.86
C ASN A 30 -12.29 9.31 -9.03
N ALA A 31 -12.54 8.58 -7.93
CA ALA A 31 -12.67 7.13 -7.91
C ALA A 31 -13.67 6.63 -6.83
N PRO A 32 -14.85 7.26 -6.66
CA PRO A 32 -15.76 6.95 -5.55
C PRO A 32 -16.26 5.51 -5.54
N GLU A 33 -16.42 4.88 -6.71
CA GLU A 33 -16.84 3.49 -6.88
C GLU A 33 -15.81 2.50 -6.30
N PHE A 34 -14.51 2.82 -6.41
CA PHE A 34 -13.45 2.01 -5.84
C PHE A 34 -13.24 2.32 -4.36
N HIS A 35 -13.37 3.59 -3.96
CA HIS A 35 -13.26 4.02 -2.57
C HIS A 35 -14.33 3.39 -1.66
N ARG A 36 -15.52 3.13 -2.22
CA ARG A 36 -16.66 2.50 -1.54
C ARG A 36 -16.78 1.00 -1.79
N SER A 37 -15.81 0.39 -2.48
CA SER A 37 -15.85 -1.04 -2.78
C SER A 37 -15.46 -1.86 -1.56
N THR A 38 -16.17 -2.97 -1.35
CA THR A 38 -15.90 -3.94 -0.28
C THR A 38 -14.98 -5.08 -0.74
N ASP A 39 -14.49 -5.03 -1.97
CA ASP A 39 -13.56 -6.02 -2.53
C ASP A 39 -12.24 -6.11 -1.75
N ASN A 40 -11.50 -7.18 -1.97
CA ASN A 40 -10.18 -7.35 -1.39
C ASN A 40 -9.17 -6.36 -1.97
N VAL A 41 -8.30 -5.84 -1.12
CA VAL A 41 -7.17 -4.99 -1.49
C VAL A 41 -5.91 -5.83 -1.64
N PHE A 42 -5.24 -5.70 -2.78
CA PHE A 42 -3.92 -6.26 -3.02
C PHE A 42 -2.88 -5.14 -2.97
N TYR A 43 -2.08 -5.10 -1.90
CA TYR A 43 -0.99 -4.13 -1.75
C TYR A 43 0.36 -4.87 -1.79
N MET A 44 0.91 -4.96 -3.00
CA MET A 44 2.19 -5.62 -3.25
C MET A 44 3.35 -4.68 -2.94
N PHE A 45 4.43 -5.22 -2.38
CA PHE A 45 5.59 -4.43 -1.93
C PHE A 45 5.25 -3.39 -0.87
N SER A 46 4.23 -3.65 -0.05
CA SER A 46 3.67 -2.68 0.90
C SER A 46 4.50 -2.49 2.16
N GLY A 47 5.31 -3.49 2.53
CA GLY A 47 5.76 -3.63 3.92
C GLY A 47 4.55 -3.55 4.88
N PRO A 48 4.68 -2.92 6.06
CA PRO A 48 3.58 -2.75 7.01
C PRO A 48 2.67 -1.54 6.71
N ASP A 49 2.62 -1.04 5.47
CA ASP A 49 1.83 0.16 5.14
C ASP A 49 0.32 -0.10 5.03
N PHE A 50 -0.31 -0.45 6.15
CA PHE A 50 -1.78 -0.52 6.23
C PHE A 50 -2.43 0.86 6.10
N LEU A 51 -1.69 1.91 6.50
CA LEU A 51 -2.19 3.27 6.49
C LEU A 51 -2.71 3.66 5.10
N TYR A 52 -1.89 3.58 4.06
CA TYR A 52 -2.34 3.98 2.73
C TYR A 52 -3.43 3.06 2.17
N ALA A 53 -3.36 1.75 2.43
CA ALA A 53 -4.41 0.82 2.00
C ALA A 53 -5.79 1.24 2.53
N SER A 54 -5.87 1.55 3.83
CA SER A 54 -7.12 1.99 4.49
C SER A 54 -7.56 3.41 4.10
N ILE A 55 -6.65 4.29 3.71
CA ILE A 55 -7.00 5.63 3.25
C ILE A 55 -7.61 5.57 1.84
N PHE A 56 -7.03 4.76 0.96
CA PHE A 56 -7.52 4.59 -0.41
C PHE A 56 -8.81 3.75 -0.48
N TYR A 57 -8.91 2.70 0.33
CA TYR A 57 -10.00 1.72 0.25
C TYR A 57 -10.59 1.41 1.65
N PRO A 58 -11.20 2.39 2.34
CA PRO A 58 -11.55 2.29 3.76
C PRO A 58 -12.56 1.19 4.12
N VAL A 59 -13.42 0.78 3.17
CA VAL A 59 -14.51 -0.18 3.42
C VAL A 59 -14.24 -1.58 2.86
N ALA A 60 -13.02 -1.84 2.38
CA ALA A 60 -12.63 -3.15 1.87
C ALA A 60 -12.79 -4.25 2.94
N ASN A 61 -13.33 -5.41 2.57
CA ASN A 61 -13.49 -6.52 3.51
C ASN A 61 -12.16 -7.13 3.96
N GLY A 62 -11.18 -7.13 3.05
CA GLY A 62 -9.87 -7.76 3.25
C GLY A 62 -8.74 -6.91 2.70
N TYR A 63 -7.68 -6.73 3.48
CA TYR A 63 -6.44 -6.11 3.05
C TYR A 63 -5.34 -7.17 3.00
N ILE A 64 -4.71 -7.36 1.85
CA ILE A 64 -3.64 -8.34 1.66
C ILE A 64 -2.37 -7.57 1.31
N LEU A 65 -1.49 -7.46 2.30
CA LEU A 65 -0.21 -6.80 2.23
C LEU A 65 0.91 -7.84 2.07
N ALA A 66 1.91 -7.52 1.24
CA ALA A 66 3.05 -8.37 0.98
C ALA A 66 4.37 -7.59 1.04
N GLY A 67 5.33 -8.09 1.81
CA GLY A 67 6.68 -7.52 1.93
C GLY A 67 7.71 -8.59 2.29
N LEU A 68 8.97 -8.18 2.46
CA LEU A 68 10.07 -9.07 2.86
C LEU A 68 10.39 -9.00 4.35
N GLU A 69 9.80 -8.02 5.04
CA GLU A 69 10.03 -7.79 6.45
C GLU A 69 9.43 -8.93 7.29
N PRO A 70 10.10 -9.33 8.37
CA PRO A 70 9.54 -10.34 9.27
C PRO A 70 8.26 -9.81 9.95
N VAL A 71 7.30 -10.71 10.20
CA VAL A 71 6.12 -10.41 11.02
C VAL A 71 6.55 -9.86 12.38
N GLY A 72 7.61 -10.45 12.95
CA GLY A 72 8.15 -10.07 14.25
C GLY A 72 7.27 -10.51 15.41
N ASN A 73 7.22 -9.75 16.50
CA ASN A 73 6.44 -10.09 17.68
C ASN A 73 6.05 -8.84 18.49
N VAL A 74 4.95 -8.94 19.24
CA VAL A 74 4.57 -7.99 20.29
C VAL A 74 4.29 -8.81 21.54
N PRO A 75 5.17 -8.79 22.57
CA PRO A 75 4.94 -9.51 23.83
C PRO A 75 3.82 -8.86 24.64
N ASP A 76 3.46 -9.46 25.77
CA ASP A 76 2.58 -8.79 26.74
C ASP A 76 3.29 -7.56 27.32
N ILE A 77 2.96 -6.39 26.76
CA ILE A 77 3.59 -5.12 27.10
C ILE A 77 3.34 -4.69 28.54
N LEU A 78 2.32 -5.24 29.21
CA LEU A 78 2.04 -4.96 30.62
C LEU A 78 3.01 -5.68 31.56
N GLN A 79 3.71 -6.70 31.06
CA GLN A 79 4.69 -7.47 31.82
C GLN A 79 6.14 -7.04 31.53
N LEU A 80 6.35 -6.08 30.62
CA LEU A 80 7.70 -5.62 30.29
C LEU A 80 8.26 -4.71 31.39
N PRO A 81 9.55 -4.84 31.73
CA PRO A 81 10.26 -3.85 32.55
C PRO A 81 10.14 -2.44 31.96
N ALA A 82 10.03 -1.43 32.83
CA ALA A 82 9.70 -0.06 32.40
C ALA A 82 10.77 0.56 31.49
N ASP A 83 12.04 0.27 31.72
CA ASP A 83 13.19 0.70 30.92
C ASP A 83 13.20 0.05 29.54
N MET A 84 12.96 -1.26 29.50
CA MET A 84 12.82 -2.04 28.28
C MET A 84 11.65 -1.54 27.43
N PHE A 85 10.50 -1.32 28.05
CA PHE A 85 9.32 -0.77 27.38
C PHE A 85 9.58 0.64 26.83
N ALA A 86 10.29 1.50 27.57
CA ALA A 86 10.65 2.84 27.08
C ALA A 86 11.55 2.78 25.85
N ASN A 87 12.53 1.88 25.82
CA ASN A 87 13.43 1.68 24.69
C ASN A 87 12.69 1.12 23.47
N ASP A 88 11.83 0.13 23.66
CA ASP A 88 11.02 -0.44 22.58
C ASP A 88 10.07 0.61 21.97
N LEU A 89 9.47 1.50 22.80
CA LEU A 89 8.65 2.62 22.31
C LEU A 89 9.46 3.67 21.53
N LEU A 90 10.74 3.88 21.89
CA LEU A 90 11.64 4.76 21.16
C LEU A 90 11.99 4.16 19.79
N ALA A 91 12.35 2.88 19.74
CA ALA A 91 12.67 2.15 18.53
C ALA A 91 11.47 2.12 17.56
N LEU A 92 10.26 1.85 18.08
CA LEU A 92 9.03 1.90 17.29
C LEU A 92 8.76 3.30 16.71
N ARG A 93 8.98 4.36 17.48
CA ARG A 93 8.82 5.73 16.99
C ARG A 93 9.83 6.05 15.88
N ASN A 94 11.08 5.60 16.02
CA ASN A 94 12.12 5.84 15.03
C ASN A 94 11.83 5.11 13.71
N SER A 95 11.40 3.84 13.78
CA SER A 95 11.07 3.04 12.60
C SER A 95 9.87 3.59 11.82
N MET A 96 8.93 4.25 12.51
CA MET A 96 7.79 4.94 11.91
C MET A 96 8.10 6.35 11.39
N ASN A 97 9.27 6.92 11.72
CA ASN A 97 9.60 8.30 11.32
C ASN A 97 9.61 8.45 9.80
N SER A 98 10.17 7.48 9.06
CA SER A 98 10.28 7.53 7.60
C SER A 98 8.90 7.52 6.91
N ILE A 99 7.97 6.66 7.33
CA ILE A 99 6.61 6.62 6.77
C ILE A 99 5.78 7.85 7.16
N LEU A 100 5.97 8.39 8.37
CA LEU A 100 5.25 9.56 8.84
C LEU A 100 5.76 10.86 8.22
N ARG A 101 7.06 10.93 7.89
CA ARG A 101 7.71 12.10 7.29
C ARG A 101 7.76 12.03 5.76
N PHE A 102 8.27 10.94 5.20
CA PHE A 102 8.57 10.77 3.78
C PHE A 102 7.54 9.90 3.04
N GLN A 103 6.49 9.44 3.71
CA GLN A 103 5.39 8.68 3.10
C GLN A 103 5.74 7.25 2.69
N TYR A 104 6.95 6.73 2.92
CA TYR A 104 7.33 5.33 2.66
C TYR A 104 8.28 4.80 3.75
N PHE A 105 8.38 3.48 3.87
CA PHE A 105 9.36 2.82 4.73
C PHE A 105 10.69 2.63 4.01
N ILE A 106 11.79 2.71 4.77
CA ILE A 106 13.13 2.37 4.29
C ILE A 106 13.51 1.05 4.96
N THR A 107 13.63 -0.03 4.19
CA THR A 107 13.85 -1.39 4.72
C THR A 107 15.12 -1.51 5.56
N LYS A 108 16.17 -0.73 5.23
CA LYS A 108 17.42 -0.69 6.02
C LYS A 108 17.17 -0.16 7.43
N ASP A 109 16.44 0.94 7.55
CA ASP A 109 16.11 1.58 8.83
C ASP A 109 15.14 0.69 9.63
N MET A 110 14.20 0.04 8.96
CA MET A 110 13.33 -0.95 9.61
C MET A 110 14.12 -2.14 10.18
N ARG A 111 15.13 -2.65 9.46
CA ARG A 111 15.96 -3.74 9.95
C ARG A 111 16.83 -3.31 11.14
N SER A 112 17.34 -2.08 11.17
CA SER A 112 18.10 -1.58 12.33
C SER A 112 17.20 -1.39 13.55
N ASP A 113 16.00 -0.85 13.34
CA ASP A 113 15.15 -0.36 14.43
C ASP A 113 14.19 -1.42 14.97
N LEU A 114 13.78 -2.38 14.15
CA LEU A 114 12.82 -3.45 14.52
C LEU A 114 13.38 -4.86 14.34
N GLY A 115 14.67 -4.98 14.00
CA GLY A 115 15.38 -6.27 13.96
C GLY A 115 15.99 -6.68 15.30
N ARG A 116 16.00 -5.78 16.30
CA ARG A 116 16.57 -6.00 17.64
C ARG A 116 15.60 -5.41 18.68
N GLY A 117 15.22 -6.20 19.68
CA GLY A 117 14.25 -5.78 20.72
C GLY A 117 13.10 -6.78 20.88
N ASN A 118 12.27 -6.57 21.91
CA ASN A 118 11.15 -7.48 22.19
C ASN A 118 9.94 -7.15 21.31
N ILE A 119 9.75 -5.87 21.00
CA ILE A 119 8.82 -5.37 20.00
C ILE A 119 9.57 -5.30 18.66
N SER A 120 9.23 -6.18 17.73
CA SER A 120 9.99 -6.37 16.48
C SER A 120 9.11 -6.62 15.27
N GLY A 121 9.69 -6.48 14.08
CA GLY A 121 9.04 -6.72 12.78
C GLY A 121 7.85 -5.82 12.48
N THR A 122 7.00 -6.25 11.56
CA THR A 122 5.88 -5.44 11.03
C THR A 122 4.69 -5.33 11.96
N LEU A 123 4.44 -6.35 12.78
CA LEU A 123 3.27 -6.42 13.65
C LEU A 123 3.03 -5.17 14.54
N PRO A 124 4.02 -4.63 15.27
CA PRO A 124 3.80 -3.43 16.08
C PRO A 124 3.42 -2.19 15.26
N ILE A 125 3.97 -2.04 14.06
CA ILE A 125 3.59 -0.93 13.16
C ILE A 125 2.12 -1.07 12.73
N LEU A 126 1.70 -2.29 12.36
CA LEU A 126 0.31 -2.57 11.99
C LEU A 126 -0.64 -2.23 13.14
N TYR A 127 -0.28 -2.60 14.38
CA TYR A 127 -1.07 -2.26 15.56
C TYR A 127 -1.20 -0.76 15.75
N VAL A 128 -0.10 -0.02 15.62
CA VAL A 128 -0.14 1.44 15.72
C VAL A 128 -1.05 2.02 14.64
N PHE A 129 -0.93 1.61 13.37
CA PHE A 129 -1.80 2.15 12.33
C PHE A 129 -3.28 1.87 12.58
N LEU A 130 -3.63 0.63 12.96
CA LEU A 130 -5.01 0.26 13.30
C LEU A 130 -5.54 1.16 14.43
N ALA A 131 -4.81 1.27 15.54
CA ALA A 131 -5.21 2.10 16.68
C ALA A 131 -5.31 3.59 16.33
N ARG A 132 -4.35 4.13 15.57
CA ARG A 132 -4.34 5.55 15.15
C ARG A 132 -5.48 5.89 14.20
N LEU A 133 -5.95 4.92 13.42
CA LEU A 133 -7.12 5.06 12.54
C LEU A 133 -8.45 4.87 13.28
N GLY A 134 -8.42 4.57 14.58
CA GLY A 134 -9.62 4.37 15.40
C GLY A 134 -10.18 2.95 15.35
N TYR A 135 -9.44 1.99 14.78
CA TYR A 135 -9.86 0.60 14.76
C TYR A 135 -9.48 -0.12 16.06
N THR A 136 -10.31 -1.09 16.43
CA THR A 136 -10.09 -2.01 17.53
C THR A 136 -9.66 -3.36 16.98
N ILE A 137 -8.53 -3.88 17.47
CA ILE A 137 -8.03 -5.20 17.11
C ILE A 137 -8.83 -6.24 17.89
N ASN A 138 -9.43 -7.20 17.18
CA ASN A 138 -10.27 -8.24 17.77
C ASN A 138 -9.49 -9.55 17.96
N ASP A 139 -8.73 -9.97 16.94
CA ASP A 139 -7.93 -11.20 16.97
C ASP A 139 -6.66 -11.04 16.13
N VAL A 140 -5.59 -11.72 16.56
CA VAL A 140 -4.30 -11.76 15.85
C VAL A 140 -3.79 -13.19 15.81
N THR A 141 -3.79 -13.78 14.62
CA THR A 141 -3.42 -15.18 14.41
C THR A 141 -2.22 -15.27 13.45
N ARG A 142 -1.18 -16.02 13.84
CA ARG A 142 -0.06 -16.37 12.94
C ARG A 142 -0.55 -17.34 11.86
N VAL A 143 -0.05 -17.17 10.64
CA VAL A 143 -0.39 -18.05 9.52
C VAL A 143 0.87 -18.46 8.79
N THR A 144 0.88 -19.68 8.27
CA THR A 144 2.01 -20.27 7.52
C THR A 144 1.64 -20.58 6.07
N SER A 145 0.36 -20.44 5.71
CA SER A 145 -0.16 -20.65 4.36
C SER A 145 -0.94 -19.41 3.91
N PRO A 146 -0.73 -18.91 2.68
CA PRO A 146 0.16 -19.44 1.63
C PRO A 146 1.66 -19.13 1.85
N ALA A 147 1.99 -18.34 2.86
CA ALA A 147 3.34 -18.00 3.29
C ALA A 147 3.32 -17.66 4.79
N GLU A 148 4.50 -17.46 5.39
CA GLU A 148 4.63 -16.93 6.75
C GLU A 148 3.97 -15.54 6.83
N GLY A 149 3.08 -15.35 7.79
CA GLY A 149 2.32 -14.12 7.90
C GLY A 149 1.52 -13.99 9.20
N VAL A 150 0.69 -12.97 9.23
CA VAL A 150 -0.26 -12.71 10.30
C VAL A 150 -1.61 -12.29 9.71
N ARG A 151 -2.68 -12.81 10.32
CA ARG A 151 -4.05 -12.39 10.11
C ARG A 151 -4.49 -11.58 11.31
N ILE A 152 -5.00 -10.38 11.07
CA ILE A 152 -5.55 -9.49 12.09
C ILE A 152 -7.01 -9.25 11.73
N THR A 153 -7.94 -9.57 12.62
CA THR A 153 -9.33 -9.13 12.48
C THR A 153 -9.54 -7.89 13.33
N PHE A 154 -10.25 -6.90 12.81
CA PHE A 154 -10.45 -5.63 13.49
C PHE A 154 -11.84 -5.05 13.19
N SER A 155 -12.28 -4.14 14.05
CA SER A 155 -13.59 -3.47 14.02
C SER A 155 -13.44 -1.96 14.18
N GLY A 156 -14.52 -1.20 13.94
CA GLY A 156 -14.53 0.28 13.99
C GLY A 156 -14.95 0.95 12.67
N GLY A 157 -15.02 0.17 11.58
CA GLY A 157 -15.72 0.55 10.35
C GLY A 157 -17.17 0.06 10.33
N GLU A 158 -17.82 0.15 9.15
CA GLU A 158 -19.21 -0.31 8.95
C GLU A 158 -19.39 -1.82 9.17
N GLN A 159 -18.32 -2.59 8.93
CA GLN A 159 -18.29 -4.04 9.08
C GLN A 159 -16.94 -4.51 9.62
N PRO A 160 -16.86 -5.70 10.25
CA PRO A 160 -15.58 -6.29 10.61
C PRO A 160 -14.70 -6.50 9.38
N GLN A 161 -13.42 -6.11 9.47
CA GLN A 161 -12.46 -6.20 8.39
C GLN A 161 -11.29 -7.12 8.76
N THR A 162 -10.61 -7.67 7.76
CA THR A 162 -9.43 -8.51 7.97
C THR A 162 -8.21 -7.93 7.28
N LEU A 163 -7.10 -7.80 8.01
CA LEU A 163 -5.78 -7.49 7.48
C LEU A 163 -4.91 -8.74 7.49
N TRP A 164 -4.34 -9.05 6.33
CA TRP A 164 -3.30 -10.06 6.15
C TRP A 164 -1.99 -9.37 5.80
N TYR A 165 -0.93 -9.70 6.52
CA TYR A 165 0.43 -9.38 6.11
C TYR A 165 1.21 -10.67 5.89
N PHE A 166 1.81 -10.81 4.72
CA PHE A 166 2.65 -11.95 4.37
C PHE A 166 4.08 -11.50 4.11
N LYS A 167 5.02 -12.22 4.72
CA LYS A 167 6.44 -12.17 4.38
C LYS A 167 6.67 -13.09 3.19
N THR A 168 6.78 -12.52 2.00
CA THR A 168 6.88 -13.29 0.76
C THR A 168 7.70 -12.55 -0.30
N ASP A 169 8.56 -13.30 -0.99
CA ASP A 169 9.24 -12.79 -2.17
C ASP A 169 8.28 -12.87 -3.37
N LEU A 170 8.16 -11.75 -4.09
CA LEU A 170 7.31 -11.59 -5.25
C LEU A 170 8.08 -11.72 -6.58
N SER A 171 9.38 -12.04 -6.50
CA SER A 171 10.19 -12.35 -7.68
C SER A 171 9.75 -13.66 -8.37
N GLY A 172 10.13 -13.81 -9.63
CA GLY A 172 9.70 -14.90 -10.50
C GLY A 172 8.23 -14.78 -10.89
N GLY A 173 7.49 -15.88 -10.76
CA GLY A 173 6.06 -15.91 -11.05
C GLY A 173 5.36 -17.18 -10.60
N ASN A 174 4.03 -17.11 -10.58
CA ASN A 174 3.13 -18.21 -10.16
C ASN A 174 3.50 -18.79 -8.78
N SER A 175 3.69 -17.93 -7.76
CA SER A 175 3.91 -18.38 -6.39
C SER A 175 2.60 -18.90 -5.76
N ALA A 176 2.72 -19.71 -4.69
CA ALA A 176 1.55 -20.16 -3.92
C ALA A 176 0.75 -18.97 -3.36
N PHE A 177 1.46 -17.91 -2.97
CA PHE A 177 0.87 -16.64 -2.54
C PHE A 177 0.01 -16.00 -3.65
N LEU A 178 0.55 -15.83 -4.86
CA LEU A 178 -0.22 -15.23 -5.96
C LEU A 178 -1.44 -16.07 -6.37
N ARG A 179 -1.33 -17.40 -6.35
CA ARG A 179 -2.49 -18.28 -6.57
C ARG A 179 -3.56 -18.13 -5.48
N TRP A 180 -3.14 -18.01 -4.23
CA TRP A 180 -4.04 -17.77 -3.10
C TRP A 180 -4.73 -16.41 -3.20
N CYS A 181 -4.03 -15.37 -3.69
CA CYS A 181 -4.65 -14.08 -4.00
C CYS A 181 -5.65 -14.20 -5.15
N ALA A 182 -5.30 -14.88 -6.25
CA ALA A 182 -6.18 -15.06 -7.40
C ALA A 182 -7.48 -15.81 -7.05
N ALA A 183 -7.41 -16.79 -6.15
CA ALA A 183 -8.57 -17.53 -5.66
C ALA A 183 -9.59 -16.66 -4.90
N ARG A 184 -9.24 -15.41 -4.55
CA ARG A 184 -10.13 -14.44 -3.89
C ARG A 184 -10.82 -13.48 -4.86
N GLY A 185 -10.64 -13.72 -6.16
CA GLY A 185 -11.25 -12.95 -7.24
C GLY A 185 -10.56 -11.61 -7.50
N PRO A 186 -11.04 -10.86 -8.51
CA PRO A 186 -10.52 -9.54 -8.81
C PRO A 186 -10.69 -8.57 -7.65
N GLY A 187 -9.71 -7.69 -7.44
CA GLY A 187 -9.68 -6.78 -6.29
C GLY A 187 -9.23 -5.35 -6.63
N LEU A 188 -8.94 -4.59 -5.59
CA LEU A 188 -8.44 -3.22 -5.65
C LEU A 188 -6.93 -3.25 -5.42
N SER A 189 -6.13 -2.73 -6.33
CA SER A 189 -4.67 -2.76 -6.19
C SER A 189 -4.09 -1.42 -5.84
N LEU A 190 -3.09 -1.48 -4.96
CA LEU A 190 -2.27 -0.34 -4.57
C LEU A 190 -0.80 -0.72 -4.74
N LEU A 191 -0.03 0.19 -5.31
CA LEU A 191 1.43 0.11 -5.37
C LEU A 191 1.97 1.46 -4.98
N LYS A 192 2.96 1.50 -4.09
CA LYS A 192 3.53 2.77 -3.65
C LYS A 192 4.98 2.61 -3.28
N ALA A 193 5.86 3.41 -3.88
CA ALA A 193 7.30 3.34 -3.66
C ALA A 193 7.80 1.88 -3.80
N ALA A 194 7.40 1.20 -4.88
CA ALA A 194 7.60 -0.23 -5.11
C ALA A 194 9.00 -0.57 -5.69
N SER A 195 10.00 0.28 -5.42
CA SER A 195 11.40 0.11 -5.81
C SER A 195 11.64 -0.19 -7.29
N PHE A 196 10.70 0.18 -8.18
CA PHE A 196 10.76 -0.06 -9.62
C PHE A 196 10.91 -1.55 -10.00
N LEU A 197 10.58 -2.48 -9.10
CA LEU A 197 10.88 -3.90 -9.26
C LEU A 197 10.20 -4.49 -10.51
N MET A 198 8.96 -4.07 -10.80
CA MET A 198 8.17 -4.52 -11.95
C MET A 198 8.60 -3.96 -13.31
N HIS A 199 9.58 -3.04 -13.32
CA HIS A 199 10.25 -2.61 -14.56
C HIS A 199 11.24 -3.67 -15.07
N SER A 200 11.57 -4.67 -14.25
CA SER A 200 12.42 -5.80 -14.62
C SER A 200 11.60 -7.07 -14.90
N SER A 201 12.13 -7.98 -15.71
CA SER A 201 11.50 -9.28 -16.01
C SER A 201 11.37 -10.20 -14.79
N GLY A 202 12.26 -10.02 -13.80
CA GLY A 202 12.27 -10.78 -12.55
C GLY A 202 11.01 -10.64 -11.71
N PHE A 203 10.15 -9.64 -11.96
CA PHE A 203 8.88 -9.45 -11.25
C PHE A 203 7.67 -9.47 -12.20
N SER A 204 7.83 -10.12 -13.36
CA SER A 204 6.76 -10.26 -14.35
C SER A 204 5.56 -11.05 -13.81
N GLY A 205 5.75 -12.01 -12.91
CA GLY A 205 4.67 -12.80 -12.34
C GLY A 205 3.67 -11.98 -11.53
N VAL A 206 4.15 -11.14 -10.60
CA VAL A 206 3.29 -10.25 -9.81
C VAL A 206 2.68 -9.15 -10.68
N LYS A 207 3.43 -8.60 -11.64
CA LYS A 207 2.89 -7.64 -12.62
C LYS A 207 1.71 -8.23 -13.40
N ASN A 208 1.87 -9.43 -13.94
CA ASN A 208 0.82 -10.11 -14.69
C ASN A 208 -0.38 -10.46 -13.80
N PHE A 209 -0.14 -10.89 -12.56
CA PHE A 209 -1.21 -11.11 -11.58
C PHE A 209 -2.05 -9.85 -11.39
N LEU A 210 -1.41 -8.69 -11.16
CA LEU A 210 -2.11 -7.42 -10.94
C LEU A 210 -2.90 -7.01 -12.20
N LEU A 211 -2.30 -7.07 -13.39
CA LEU A 211 -2.99 -6.75 -14.65
C LEU A 211 -4.18 -7.68 -14.97
N GLN A 212 -4.21 -8.89 -14.41
CA GLN A 212 -5.28 -9.87 -14.64
C GLN A 212 -6.36 -9.88 -13.55
N ASN A 213 -6.00 -9.51 -12.32
CA ASN A 213 -6.85 -9.67 -11.13
C ASN A 213 -7.19 -8.33 -10.45
N SER A 214 -6.99 -7.21 -11.13
CA SER A 214 -7.34 -5.89 -10.57
C SER A 214 -8.48 -5.25 -11.33
N ARG A 215 -9.46 -4.72 -10.59
CA ARG A 215 -10.50 -3.81 -11.11
C ARG A 215 -9.98 -2.38 -11.22
N VAL A 216 -8.99 -2.04 -10.41
CA VAL A 216 -8.29 -0.75 -10.42
C VAL A 216 -6.87 -0.97 -9.90
N ILE A 217 -5.90 -0.25 -10.46
CA ILE A 217 -4.54 -0.16 -9.93
C ILE A 217 -4.26 1.32 -9.69
N ILE A 218 -4.05 1.69 -8.43
CA ILE A 218 -3.53 3.00 -8.05
C ILE A 218 -2.05 2.86 -7.75
N GLN A 219 -1.22 3.65 -8.43
CA GLN A 219 0.23 3.54 -8.30
C GLN A 219 0.98 4.84 -8.58
N ASP A 220 2.20 4.95 -8.07
CA ASP A 220 3.19 5.92 -8.59
C ASP A 220 4.05 5.28 -9.70
N ASP A 221 5.02 6.03 -10.23
CA ASP A 221 5.85 5.63 -11.36
C ASP A 221 6.81 4.47 -11.05
N SER A 222 7.01 4.16 -9.78
CA SER A 222 7.77 2.98 -9.34
C SER A 222 7.00 1.65 -9.42
N GLY A 223 5.70 1.69 -9.76
CA GLY A 223 4.87 0.51 -9.97
C GLY A 223 5.10 -0.19 -11.32
N ILE A 224 4.01 -0.57 -11.98
CA ILE A 224 4.02 -1.12 -13.34
C ILE A 224 4.39 0.02 -14.30
N PRO A 225 5.43 -0.12 -15.15
CA PRO A 225 5.76 0.92 -16.12
C PRO A 225 4.64 1.11 -17.13
N LEU A 226 4.42 2.35 -17.58
CA LEU A 226 3.32 2.74 -18.46
C LEU A 226 3.27 1.87 -19.73
N ARG A 227 4.41 1.65 -20.38
CA ARG A 227 4.56 0.78 -21.56
C ARG A 227 4.05 -0.66 -21.39
N ASP A 228 3.93 -1.16 -20.16
CA ASP A 228 3.52 -2.54 -19.89
C ASP A 228 2.02 -2.70 -19.63
N PHE A 229 1.25 -1.60 -19.56
CA PHE A 229 -0.21 -1.69 -19.54
C PHE A 229 -0.73 -2.15 -20.91
N PRO A 230 -1.48 -3.27 -20.98
CA PRO A 230 -1.93 -3.81 -22.26
C PRO A 230 -3.07 -2.98 -22.85
N LYS A 231 -3.32 -3.20 -24.15
CA LYS A 231 -4.51 -2.67 -24.81
C LYS A 231 -5.77 -3.10 -24.03
N GLY A 232 -6.68 -2.17 -23.80
CA GLY A 232 -7.86 -2.37 -22.96
C GLY A 232 -7.67 -1.91 -21.51
N TRP A 233 -6.55 -1.28 -21.15
CA TRP A 233 -6.43 -0.47 -19.94
C TRP A 233 -6.47 1.02 -20.27
N THR A 234 -7.10 1.78 -19.39
CA THR A 234 -7.05 3.24 -19.38
C THR A 234 -6.21 3.67 -18.19
N VAL A 235 -5.16 4.47 -18.42
CA VAL A 235 -4.29 5.01 -17.36
C VAL A 235 -4.44 6.52 -17.29
N ASN A 236 -5.09 7.01 -16.23
CA ASN A 236 -5.23 8.44 -15.96
C ASN A 236 -4.10 8.91 -15.05
N CYS A 237 -3.38 9.95 -15.45
CA CYS A 237 -2.25 10.50 -14.72
C CYS A 237 -2.65 11.77 -13.96
N TYR A 238 -2.05 12.00 -12.80
CA TYR A 238 -2.28 13.16 -11.94
C TYR A 238 -0.97 13.63 -11.32
N GLY A 239 -0.84 14.93 -11.05
CA GLY A 239 0.31 15.52 -10.38
C GLY A 239 1.42 15.94 -11.34
N ARG A 240 2.67 15.54 -11.07
CA ARG A 240 3.83 15.91 -11.91
C ARG A 240 4.81 14.75 -12.02
N TYR A 241 5.31 14.50 -13.22
CA TYR A 241 6.40 13.55 -13.41
C TYR A 241 7.75 14.24 -13.22
N VAL A 242 8.38 13.97 -12.08
CA VAL A 242 9.72 14.45 -11.76
C VAL A 242 10.69 13.27 -11.92
N PRO A 243 11.75 13.38 -12.73
CA PRO A 243 12.75 12.33 -12.85
C PRO A 243 13.43 12.04 -11.50
N HIS A 244 13.60 10.76 -11.18
CA HIS A 244 14.37 10.33 -10.01
C HIS A 244 15.86 10.53 -10.24
N LYS A 245 16.61 10.65 -9.16
CA LYS A 245 18.08 10.75 -9.17
C LYS A 245 18.71 9.39 -8.78
N GLU A 246 20.03 9.30 -8.93
CA GLU A 246 20.84 8.19 -8.44
C GLU A 246 20.33 6.82 -8.95
N GLU A 247 20.11 5.86 -8.06
CA GLU A 247 19.81 4.46 -8.38
C GLU A 247 18.53 4.25 -9.20
N PHE A 248 17.59 5.19 -9.14
CA PHE A 248 16.32 5.13 -9.88
C PHE A 248 16.32 5.93 -11.19
N ALA A 249 17.38 6.69 -11.50
CA ALA A 249 17.45 7.50 -12.73
C ALA A 249 17.28 6.66 -14.01
N LYS A 250 17.72 5.39 -13.99
CA LYS A 250 17.60 4.44 -15.10
C LYS A 250 16.16 4.02 -15.43
N TYR A 251 15.20 4.27 -14.54
CA TYR A 251 13.79 3.91 -14.73
C TYR A 251 12.95 5.06 -15.28
N TYR A 252 13.59 6.06 -15.89
CA TYR A 252 12.90 7.12 -16.61
C TYR A 252 11.99 6.57 -17.71
N GLN A 253 10.76 7.08 -17.77
CA GLN A 253 9.70 6.66 -18.69
C GLN A 253 9.41 7.80 -19.68
N ALA A 254 9.95 7.68 -20.90
CA ALA A 254 9.83 8.73 -21.92
C ALA A 254 8.38 8.96 -22.39
N ASP A 255 7.59 7.89 -22.45
CA ASP A 255 6.16 7.90 -22.73
C ASP A 255 5.36 8.63 -21.63
N LEU A 256 5.67 8.36 -20.35
CA LEU A 256 5.07 9.08 -19.24
C LEU A 256 5.46 10.56 -19.26
N ALA A 257 6.73 10.88 -19.54
CA ALA A 257 7.17 12.26 -19.70
C ALA A 257 6.45 12.99 -20.84
N ALA A 258 6.21 12.31 -21.97
CA ALA A 258 5.47 12.87 -23.08
C ALA A 258 4.03 13.23 -22.69
N ILE A 259 3.37 12.42 -21.84
CA ILE A 259 2.04 12.74 -21.29
C ILE A 259 2.09 14.05 -20.48
N TYR A 260 3.08 14.19 -19.59
CA TYR A 260 3.20 15.39 -18.74
C TYR A 260 3.69 16.64 -19.49
N ALA A 261 4.21 16.49 -20.72
CA ALA A 261 4.62 17.61 -21.58
C ALA A 261 3.47 18.15 -22.45
N GLN A 262 2.28 17.52 -22.45
CA GLN A 262 1.11 17.99 -23.19
C GLN A 262 0.58 19.32 -22.64
N ASN A 263 -0.23 20.01 -23.45
CA ASN A 263 -0.91 21.25 -23.05
C ASN A 263 -2.44 21.13 -23.29
N PRO A 264 -3.26 21.14 -22.22
CA PRO A 264 -2.86 21.20 -20.81
C PRO A 264 -2.19 19.89 -20.35
N PRO A 265 -1.28 19.95 -19.35
CA PRO A 265 -0.72 18.75 -18.72
C PRO A 265 -1.77 18.07 -17.84
N PRO A 266 -1.49 16.85 -17.32
CA PRO A 266 -2.34 16.20 -16.33
C PRO A 266 -2.67 17.10 -15.13
N PRO A 267 -3.88 16.99 -14.57
CA PRO A 267 -4.32 17.86 -13.46
C PRO A 267 -3.47 17.64 -12.20
N PRO A 268 -3.33 18.67 -11.34
CA PRO A 268 -2.57 18.56 -10.10
C PRO A 268 -3.17 17.53 -9.14
N LEU A 269 -2.31 16.80 -8.42
CA LEU A 269 -2.73 15.76 -7.46
C LEU A 269 -3.17 16.35 -6.11
N GLY A 270 -2.46 17.39 -5.64
CA GLY A 270 -2.77 18.08 -4.38
C GLY A 270 -2.25 17.40 -3.11
N PHE A 271 -1.57 16.26 -3.22
CA PHE A 271 -0.83 15.56 -2.16
C PHE A 271 0.38 14.81 -2.73
N ALA A 272 1.29 14.37 -1.86
CA ALA A 272 2.46 13.58 -2.26
C ALA A 272 2.14 12.08 -2.29
N PHE A 273 2.70 11.35 -3.26
CA PHE A 273 2.52 9.90 -3.42
C PHE A 273 3.77 9.28 -4.06
N GLY A 274 4.16 8.08 -3.61
CA GLY A 274 5.42 7.45 -4.04
C GLY A 274 6.68 8.01 -3.36
N TYR A 275 7.81 7.99 -4.08
CA TYR A 275 9.11 8.48 -3.60
C TYR A 275 9.23 10.01 -3.60
N HIS A 276 8.46 10.71 -4.44
CA HIS A 276 8.38 12.17 -4.43
C HIS A 276 7.46 12.63 -3.30
N TRP A 277 8.05 12.81 -2.12
CA TRP A 277 7.32 13.06 -0.86
C TRP A 277 6.93 14.53 -0.65
N GLN A 278 7.39 15.44 -1.49
CA GLN A 278 6.90 16.82 -1.50
C GLN A 278 5.55 16.91 -2.21
N ARG A 279 4.61 17.66 -1.62
CA ARG A 279 3.24 17.82 -2.12
C ARG A 279 3.16 18.14 -3.61
N ASP A 280 4.03 19.03 -4.07
CA ASP A 280 4.01 19.55 -5.44
C ASP A 280 4.77 18.68 -6.44
N ALA A 281 5.35 17.56 -5.98
CA ALA A 281 6.11 16.61 -6.79
C ALA A 281 5.44 15.23 -6.86
N GLY A 282 4.29 15.04 -6.18
CA GLY A 282 3.55 13.78 -6.21
C GLY A 282 3.06 13.43 -7.62
N LEU A 283 3.12 12.14 -7.94
CA LEU A 283 2.53 11.55 -9.13
C LEU A 283 1.62 10.41 -8.71
N LEU A 284 0.45 10.32 -9.34
CA LEU A 284 -0.45 9.19 -9.18
C LEU A 284 -1.02 8.79 -10.55
N MET A 285 -0.97 7.49 -10.83
CA MET A 285 -1.65 6.85 -11.94
C MET A 285 -2.84 6.06 -11.40
N LEU A 286 -4.02 6.32 -11.95
CA LEU A 286 -5.24 5.56 -11.77
C LEU A 286 -5.47 4.74 -13.04
N ALA A 287 -5.20 3.44 -12.97
CA ALA A 287 -5.36 2.54 -14.09
C ALA A 287 -6.59 1.64 -13.89
N THR A 288 -7.43 1.53 -14.91
CA THR A 288 -8.63 0.67 -14.90
C THR A 288 -8.71 -0.13 -16.20
N PRO A 289 -9.16 -1.40 -16.16
CA PRO A 289 -9.50 -2.11 -17.37
C PRO A 289 -10.76 -1.47 -17.98
N GLN A 290 -10.77 -1.30 -19.30
CA GLN A 290 -11.96 -0.89 -20.02
C GLN A 290 -13.07 -1.92 -19.79
N PRO A 291 -14.34 -1.49 -19.64
CA PRO A 291 -15.45 -2.42 -19.51
C PRO A 291 -15.42 -3.41 -20.68
N ARG A 292 -15.35 -4.72 -20.39
CA ARG A 292 -15.64 -5.72 -21.41
C ARG A 292 -17.08 -5.43 -21.87
N ALA A 293 -17.27 -5.19 -23.17
CA ALA A 293 -18.61 -5.08 -23.72
C ALA A 293 -19.42 -6.29 -23.22
N PRO A 294 -20.65 -6.10 -22.71
CA PRO A 294 -21.47 -7.22 -22.31
C PRO A 294 -21.60 -8.16 -23.50
N LEU A 295 -21.31 -9.45 -23.29
CA LEU A 295 -21.60 -10.47 -24.29
C LEU A 295 -23.07 -10.30 -24.68
N ARG A 296 -23.33 -10.01 -25.96
CA ARG A 296 -24.69 -9.93 -26.48
C ARG A 296 -25.41 -11.21 -26.07
N ALA A 297 -26.47 -11.08 -25.29
CA ALA A 297 -27.37 -12.18 -25.03
C ALA A 297 -27.80 -12.74 -26.38
N VAL A 298 -27.50 -14.02 -26.62
CA VAL A 298 -28.04 -14.74 -27.77
C VAL A 298 -29.55 -14.75 -27.57
N PRO A 299 -30.35 -14.27 -28.54
CA PRO A 299 -31.80 -14.37 -28.45
C PRO A 299 -32.15 -15.85 -28.31
N VAL A 300 -32.92 -16.19 -27.27
CA VAL A 300 -33.60 -17.48 -27.22
C VAL A 300 -34.65 -17.43 -28.33
N GLU A 301 -34.40 -18.14 -29.44
CA GLU A 301 -35.42 -18.37 -30.46
C GLU A 301 -36.60 -19.10 -29.81
N GLN A 302 -37.80 -18.63 -30.16
CA GLN A 302 -39.11 -19.07 -29.64
C GLN A 302 -39.46 -20.48 -30.07
#